data_AF-A0A5K0VAR3-F1
#
_entry.id   AF-A0A5K0VAR3-F1
#
_cell.length_a   1.000
_cell.length_b   1.000
_cell.length_c   1.000
_cell.angle_alpha   90.00
_cell.angle_beta   90.00
_cell.angle_gamma   90.00
#
_symmetry.space_group_name_H-M   'P 1'
#
loop_
_entity.id
_entity.type
_entity.pdbx_description
1 polymer ?
#
loop_
_entity_poly.entity_id
_entity_poly.type
_entity_poly.pdbx_seq_one_letter_code
_entity_poly.pdbx_strand_id
1 'polypeptide(L)' 'SVVFESFNLQAGSDSSGVQTVMLSMNSTVKFVYRNTATFFGIHVYSTPLDLYFSELNVATGN' A
#
# COMPACT_ATOMS: atom_id res chain seq x y z
N SER A 1 5.69 -1.90 -10.85
CA SER A 1 5.36 -3.32 -10.55
C SER A 1 4.99 -3.43 -9.08
N VAL A 2 4.23 -4.45 -8.71
CA VAL A 2 3.85 -4.72 -7.31
C VAL A 2 4.33 -6.13 -6.98
N VAL A 3 4.97 -6.30 -5.82
CA VAL A 3 5.39 -7.60 -5.29
C VAL A 3 4.71 -7.77 -3.94
N PHE A 4 4.11 -8.93 -3.72
CA PHE A 4 3.44 -9.29 -2.46
C PHE A 4 4.33 -10.26 -1.71
N GLU A 5 5.04 -9.78 -0.69
CA GLU A 5 5.92 -10.60 0.14
C GLU A 5 5.14 -11.50 1.09
N SER A 6 4.10 -10.95 1.73
CA SER A 6 3.23 -11.74 2.61
C SER A 6 1.80 -11.23 2.60
N PHE A 7 0.87 -12.17 2.71
CA PHE A 7 -0.57 -11.92 2.79
C PHE A 7 -1.16 -12.90 3.81
N ASN A 8 -1.40 -12.42 5.02
CA ASN A 8 -1.87 -13.22 6.14
C ASN A 8 -3.30 -12.83 6.51
N LEU A 9 -4.17 -13.84 6.54
CA LEU A 9 -5.53 -13.73 7.03
C LEU A 9 -5.61 -14.41 8.40
N GLN A 10 -6.16 -13.70 9.37
CA GLN A 10 -6.38 -14.20 10.71
C GLN A 10 -7.81 -13.91 11.15
N ALA A 11 -8.43 -14.84 11.87
CA ALA A 11 -9.68 -14.58 12.58
C ALA A 11 -9.37 -14.25 14.05
N GLY A 12 -9.96 -13.19 14.56
CA GLY A 12 -9.84 -12.78 15.96
C GLY A 12 -11.15 -12.22 16.48
N SER A 13 -11.20 -11.91 17.77
CA SER A 13 -12.29 -11.13 18.35
C SER A 13 -11.83 -9.69 18.52
N ASP A 14 -12.66 -8.72 18.13
CA ASP A 14 -12.38 -7.33 18.47
C ASP A 14 -12.63 -7.06 19.97
N SER A 15 -12.41 -5.82 20.41
CA SER A 15 -12.62 -5.39 21.79
C SER A 15 -14.07 -5.47 22.26
N SER A 16 -15.03 -5.64 21.34
CA SER A 16 -16.46 -5.80 21.63
C SER A 16 -16.92 -7.25 21.70
N GLY A 17 -16.05 -8.21 21.38
CA GLY A 17 -16.39 -9.64 21.34
C GLY A 17 -16.87 -10.14 19.98
N VAL A 18 -16.87 -9.29 18.96
CA VAL A 18 -17.33 -9.63 17.61
C VAL A 18 -16.19 -10.32 16.85
N GLN A 19 -16.51 -11.44 16.19
CA GLN A 19 -15.56 -12.12 15.31
C GLN A 19 -15.22 -11.23 14.12
N THR A 20 -13.94 -10.91 13.99
CA THR A 20 -13.39 -10.01 12.98
C THR A 20 -12.24 -10.70 12.25
N VAL A 21 -12.24 -10.56 10.93
CA VAL A 21 -11.12 -11.00 10.09
C VAL A 21 -10.09 -9.88 10.01
N MET A 22 -8.86 -10.19 10.38
CA MET A 22 -7.70 -9.30 10.27
C MET A 22 -6.89 -9.70 9.04
N LEU A 23 -6.54 -8.70 8.25
CA LEU A 23 -5.65 -8.83 7.10
C LEU A 23 -4.32 -8.12 7.42
N SER A 24 -3.20 -8.81 7.23
CA SER A 24 -1.87 -8.22 7.27
C SER A 24 -1.13 -8.51 5.97
N MET A 25 -0.66 -7.47 5.32
CA MET A 25 0.02 -7.56 4.03
C MET A 25 1.33 -6.79 4.07
N ASN A 26 2.41 -7.44 3.61
CA ASN A 26 3.68 -6.79 3.31
C ASN A 26 3.90 -6.83 1.80
N SER A 27 4.09 -5.67 1.18
CA SER A 27 4.19 -5.55 -0.27
C SER A 27 5.06 -4.38 -0.67
N THR A 28 5.83 -4.58 -1.73
CA THR A 28 6.69 -3.55 -2.33
C THR A 28 6.13 -3.08 -3.66
N VAL A 29 5.97 -1.76 -3.83
CA VAL A 29 5.57 -1.13 -5.09
C VAL A 29 6.77 -0.41 -5.71
N LYS A 30 7.05 -0.72 -6.98
CA LYS A 30 8.09 -0.05 -7.78
C LYS A 30 7.47 0.89 -8.79
N PHE A 31 7.79 2.17 -8.65
CA PHE A 31 7.50 3.21 -9.64
C PHE A 31 8.64 3.32 -10.65
N VAL A 32 8.30 3.47 -11.93
CA VAL A 32 9.26 3.69 -13.00
C VAL A 32 8.85 4.96 -13.71
N TYR A 33 9.69 5.99 -13.63
CA TYR A 33 9.47 7.29 -14.27
C TYR A 33 10.32 7.38 -15.53
N ARG A 34 9.74 7.85 -16.63
CA ARG A 34 10.44 8.14 -17.87
C ARG A 34 10.37 9.62 -18.15
N ASN A 35 11.52 10.29 -18.20
CA ASN A 35 11.63 11.66 -18.68
C ASN A 35 11.86 11.67 -20.18
N THR A 36 11.06 12.42 -20.94
CA THR A 36 11.25 12.63 -22.38
C THR A 36 11.89 13.98 -22.71
N ALA A 37 12.11 14.85 -21.72
CA ALA A 37 12.73 16.15 -21.91
C ALA A 37 14.26 16.04 -22.00
N THR A 38 14.86 16.90 -22.82
CA THR A 38 16.30 16.89 -23.13
C THR A 38 17.14 17.81 -22.23
N PHE A 39 16.52 18.67 -21.42
CA PHE A 39 17.23 19.74 -20.68
C PHE A 39 16.82 19.93 -19.21
N PHE A 40 15.87 19.14 -18.68
CA PHE A 40 15.47 19.21 -17.27
C PHE A 40 15.40 17.81 -16.67
N GLY A 41 15.81 17.65 -15.40
CA GLY A 41 15.75 16.39 -14.66
C GLY A 41 14.38 16.16 -13.98
N ILE A 42 14.05 14.91 -13.67
CA ILE A 42 12.91 14.58 -12.79
C ILE A 42 13.42 14.54 -11.36
N HIS A 43 12.82 15.35 -10.49
CA HIS A 43 12.97 15.20 -9.05
C HIS A 43 11.92 14.21 -8.54
N VAL A 44 12.33 12.99 -8.20
CA VAL A 44 11.43 11.98 -7.61
C VAL A 44 11.55 12.04 -6.10
N TYR A 45 10.42 12.29 -5.43
CA TYR A 45 10.30 12.19 -3.98
C TYR A 45 9.22 11.17 -3.65
N SER A 46 9.41 10.45 -2.54
CA SER A 46 8.38 9.51 -2.06
C SER A 46 7.26 10.30 -1.43
N THR A 47 6.10 10.35 -2.08
CA THR A 47 4.88 10.82 -1.43
C THR A 47 4.33 9.73 -0.52
N PRO A 48 3.72 10.10 0.63
CA PRO A 48 2.77 9.26 1.36
C PRO A 48 1.85 8.49 0.39
N LEU A 49 1.66 7.20 0.62
CA LEU A 49 0.80 6.35 -0.20
C LEU A 49 -0.36 5.83 0.64
N ASP A 50 -1.57 5.94 0.09
CA ASP A 50 -2.77 5.35 0.64
C ASP A 50 -3.16 4.10 -0.17
N LEU A 51 -3.45 3.02 0.54
CA LEU A 51 -3.96 1.78 -0.03
C LEU A 51 -5.49 1.77 0.08
N TYR A 52 -6.17 1.61 -1.05
CA TYR A 52 -7.62 1.51 -1.11
C TYR A 52 -8.05 0.11 -1.54
N PHE A 53 -9.07 -0.43 -0.88
CA PHE A 53 -9.83 -1.58 -1.36
C PHE A 53 -11.23 -1.11 -1.74
N SER A 54 -11.52 -1.09 -3.04
CA SER A 54 -12.70 -0.42 -3.60
C SER A 54 -12.71 1.06 -3.18
N GLU A 55 -13.63 1.46 -2.30
CA GLU A 55 -13.78 2.84 -1.83
C GLU A 55 -13.27 3.03 -0.39
N LEU A 56 -12.75 1.96 0.23
CA LEU A 56 -12.33 1.98 1.62
C LEU A 56 -10.81 2.18 1.72
N ASN A 57 -10.38 3.19 2.47
CA ASN A 57 -8.97 3.34 2.83
C ASN A 57 -8.60 2.27 3.86
N VAL A 58 -7.68 1.36 3.49
CA VAL A 58 -7.29 0.20 4.31
C VAL A 58 -5.87 0.32 4.87
N ALA A 59 -5.04 1.22 4.35
CA ALA A 59 -3.74 1.56 4.92
C ALA A 59 -3.26 2.93 4.46
N THR A 60 -2.58 3.67 5.33
CA THR A 60 -1.94 4.95 5.00
C THR A 60 -0.46 4.88 5.36
N GLY A 61 0.40 5.42 4.49
CA GLY A 61 1.83 5.57 4.75
C GLY A 61 2.14 7.04 5.02
N ASN A 62 2.42 7.41 6.26
CA ASN A 62 2.81 8.78 6.66
C ASN A 62 4.32 8.96 6.58
#